data_AF-A0A8J4YMA2-F1
#
_entry.id   AF-A0A8J4YMA2-F1
#
_cell.length_a   1.000
_cell.length_b   1.000
_cell.length_c   1.000
_cell.angle_alpha   90.00
_cell.angle_beta   90.00
_cell.angle_gamma   90.00
#
_symmetry.space_group_name_H-M   'P 1'
#
loop_
_entity.id
_entity.type
_entity.pdbx_description
1 polymer ?
#
loop_
_entity_poly.entity_id
_entity_poly.type
_entity_poly.pdbx_seq_one_letter_code
_entity_poly.pdbx_strand_id
1 'polypeptide(L)'
;MSKPKKFQKRIDCEVLINDAERLEKKGDVTINPAFKQEVIAEASKTRGNHRISIVEHKHIDAAKQLKSDPDITIRRADKAATYVIIDASEYLNKIDDILSDTTKFTKINKDPKEALKIKVNKLITKNNSASTAIQFGKLSGEYGMGY
;
A
#
# COMPACT_ATOMS: atom_id res chain seq x y z
N MET A 1 32.58 -3.64 -8.28
CA MET A 1 32.50 -2.80 -7.06
C MET A 1 31.25 -3.19 -6.27
N SER A 2 31.41 -3.54 -4.99
CA SER A 2 30.28 -3.91 -4.11
C SER A 2 29.42 -2.67 -3.83
N LYS A 3 28.09 -2.81 -3.83
CA LYS A 3 27.17 -1.66 -3.66
C LYS A 3 27.12 -1.23 -2.18
N PRO A 4 27.13 0.08 -1.89
CA PRO A 4 27.07 0.56 -0.51
C PRO A 4 25.73 0.16 0.13
N LYS A 5 25.79 -0.30 1.39
CA LYS A 5 24.60 -0.60 2.19
C LYS A 5 23.74 0.67 2.29
N LYS A 6 22.40 0.54 2.35
CA LYS A 6 21.46 1.68 2.39
C LYS A 6 21.81 2.74 3.42
N PHE A 7 22.29 2.30 4.59
CA PHE A 7 22.75 3.18 5.67
C PHE A 7 24.02 3.96 5.30
N GLN A 8 24.98 3.29 4.66
CA GLN A 8 26.22 3.90 4.20
C GLN A 8 25.95 5.01 3.18
N LYS A 9 25.09 4.75 2.18
CA LYS A 9 24.71 5.74 1.17
C LYS A 9 24.14 7.02 1.81
N ARG A 10 23.33 6.87 2.85
CA ARG A 10 22.73 8.01 3.56
C ARG A 10 23.80 8.82 4.30
N ILE A 11 24.71 8.15 5.02
CA ILE A 11 25.83 8.80 5.71
C ILE A 11 26.71 9.54 4.70
N ASP A 12 27.05 8.91 3.58
CA ASP A 12 27.91 9.51 2.56
C ASP A 12 27.27 10.79 1.98
N CYS A 13 25.95 10.78 1.76
CA CYS A 13 25.19 11.97 1.34
C CYS A 13 25.15 13.07 2.42
N GLU A 14 25.02 12.71 3.70
CA GLU A 14 25.04 13.66 4.81
C GLU A 14 26.43 14.30 4.98
N VAL A 15 27.51 13.52 4.85
CA VAL A 15 28.90 14.02 4.84
C VAL A 15 29.10 14.99 3.68
N LEU A 16 28.61 14.65 2.49
CA LEU A 16 28.74 15.49 1.30
C LEU A 16 27.99 16.83 1.43
N ILE A 17 26.83 16.85 2.09
CA ILE A 17 26.12 18.10 2.41
C ILE A 17 26.95 18.98 3.36
N ASN A 18 27.51 18.38 4.43
CA ASN A 18 28.31 19.11 5.41
C ASN A 18 29.61 19.68 4.80
N ASP A 19 30.26 18.92 3.92
CA ASP A 19 31.46 19.38 3.23
C ASP A 19 31.16 20.53 2.25
N ALA A 20 30.05 20.44 1.52
CA ALA A 20 29.62 21.51 0.62
C ALA A 20 29.36 22.81 1.42
N GLU A 21 28.60 22.75 2.51
CA GLU A 21 28.33 23.91 3.37
C GLU A 21 29.62 24.52 3.95
N ARG A 22 30.61 23.69 4.27
CA ARG A 22 31.91 24.17 4.75
C ARG A 22 32.68 24.92 3.66
N LEU A 23 32.62 24.46 2.42
CA LEU A 23 33.27 25.11 1.27
C LEU A 23 32.56 26.42 0.88
N GLU A 24 31.23 26.47 1.00
CA GLU A 24 30.47 27.71 0.81
C GLU A 24 30.84 28.77 1.86
N LYS A 25 30.94 28.38 3.14
CA LYS A 25 31.39 29.28 4.22
C LYS A 25 32.81 29.81 4.01
N LYS A 26 33.66 29.07 3.31
CA LYS A 26 35.01 29.51 2.94
C LYS A 26 35.04 30.43 1.72
N GLY A 27 33.94 30.51 0.95
CA GLY A 27 33.86 31.27 -0.29
C GLY A 27 34.42 30.55 -1.52
N ASP A 28 34.74 29.25 -1.40
CA ASP A 28 35.35 28.46 -2.47
C ASP A 28 34.31 27.99 -3.52
N VAL A 29 33.05 27.88 -3.11
CA VAL A 29 31.95 27.33 -3.95
C VAL A 29 30.65 28.08 -3.66
N THR A 30 29.83 28.27 -4.70
CA THR A 30 28.45 28.74 -4.55
C THR A 30 27.48 27.55 -4.65
N ILE A 31 26.64 27.32 -3.63
CA ILE A 31 25.70 26.19 -3.64
C ILE A 31 24.37 26.63 -4.23
N ASN A 32 23.83 25.81 -5.15
CA ASN A 32 22.46 25.98 -5.62
C ASN A 32 21.48 25.70 -4.46
N PRO A 33 20.47 26.56 -4.20
CA PRO A 33 19.43 26.31 -3.19
C PRO A 33 18.77 24.92 -3.25
N ALA A 34 18.68 24.32 -4.44
CA ALA A 34 18.10 23.00 -4.66
C ALA A 34 19.05 21.82 -4.33
N PHE A 35 20.37 22.06 -4.19
CA PHE A 35 21.38 21.02 -4.03
C PHE A 35 21.09 20.07 -2.86
N LYS A 36 20.74 20.62 -1.70
CA LYS A 36 20.40 19.82 -0.51
C LYS A 36 19.23 18.89 -0.79
N GLN A 37 18.19 19.39 -1.45
CA GLN A 37 17.00 18.62 -1.79
C GLN A 37 17.32 17.52 -2.80
N GLU A 38 18.16 17.80 -3.78
CA GLU A 38 18.60 16.82 -4.77
C GLU A 38 19.44 15.69 -4.14
N VAL A 39 20.35 16.01 -3.23
CA VAL A 39 21.18 15.02 -2.52
C VAL A 39 20.33 14.17 -1.59
N ILE A 40 19.38 14.76 -0.87
CA ILE A 40 18.43 14.02 -0.03
C ILE A 40 17.53 13.11 -0.88
N ALA A 41 17.03 13.62 -2.02
CA ALA A 41 16.27 12.82 -2.97
C ALA A 41 17.12 11.66 -3.49
N GLU A 42 18.39 11.87 -3.81
CA GLU A 42 19.29 10.80 -4.24
C GLU A 42 19.59 9.78 -3.14
N ALA A 43 19.76 10.21 -1.89
CA ALA A 43 19.92 9.33 -0.73
C ALA A 43 18.70 8.41 -0.53
N SER A 44 17.49 8.92 -0.78
CA SER A 44 16.25 8.15 -0.67
C SER A 44 16.04 7.15 -1.81
N LYS A 45 16.65 7.38 -2.99
CA LYS A 45 16.53 6.46 -4.13
C LYS A 45 17.24 5.14 -3.84
N THR A 46 16.46 4.08 -3.84
CA THR A 46 16.93 2.69 -3.80
C THR A 46 17.14 2.18 -5.22
N ARG A 47 18.18 2.66 -5.89
CA ARG A 47 18.60 2.12 -7.20
C ARG A 47 19.45 0.87 -6.98
N GLY A 48 18.78 -0.26 -6.83
CA GLY A 48 19.44 -1.55 -6.64
C GLY A 48 18.51 -2.70 -7.01
N ASN A 49 19.04 -3.64 -7.78
CA ASN A 49 18.39 -4.94 -7.94
C ASN A 49 18.42 -5.63 -6.58
N HIS A 50 17.29 -5.65 -5.87
CA HIS A 50 17.12 -6.41 -4.63
C HIS A 50 17.04 -7.91 -4.95
N ARG A 51 18.08 -8.46 -5.58
CA ARG A 51 18.29 -9.90 -5.59
C ARG A 51 18.76 -10.27 -4.20
N ILE A 52 17.82 -10.70 -3.37
CA ILE A 52 18.11 -11.40 -2.13
C ILE A 52 18.96 -12.62 -2.54
N SER A 53 20.15 -12.78 -1.97
CA SER A 53 21.10 -13.84 -2.38
C SER A 53 20.54 -15.26 -2.24
N ILE A 54 19.47 -15.42 -1.45
CA ILE A 54 18.77 -16.67 -1.18
C ILE A 54 17.77 -17.02 -2.30
N VAL A 55 17.26 -16.01 -3.03
CA VAL A 55 16.25 -16.23 -4.08
C VAL A 55 16.94 -16.35 -5.44
N GLU A 56 17.25 -17.59 -5.81
CA GLU A 56 17.76 -17.94 -7.12
C GLU A 56 16.69 -17.85 -8.21
N HIS A 57 17.12 -17.86 -9.47
CA HIS A 57 16.21 -17.83 -10.63
C HIS A 57 15.23 -19.00 -10.63
N LYS A 58 15.71 -20.20 -10.25
CA LYS A 58 14.90 -21.41 -10.13
C LYS A 58 13.72 -21.25 -9.17
N HIS A 59 13.92 -20.53 -8.05
CA HIS A 59 12.86 -20.26 -7.09
C HIS A 59 11.78 -19.34 -7.68
N ILE A 60 12.20 -18.34 -8.47
CA ILE A 60 11.27 -17.41 -9.14
C ILE A 60 10.45 -18.17 -10.19
N ASP A 61 11.08 -19.03 -10.97
CA ASP A 61 10.37 -19.79 -12.02
C ASP A 61 9.44 -20.84 -11.42
N ALA A 62 9.84 -21.53 -10.35
CA ALA A 62 8.96 -22.40 -9.59
C ALA A 62 7.75 -21.63 -9.02
N ALA A 63 7.95 -20.43 -8.48
CA ALA A 63 6.85 -19.59 -7.98
C ALA A 63 5.89 -19.13 -9.10
N LYS A 64 6.41 -18.85 -10.30
CA LYS A 64 5.56 -18.55 -11.47
C LYS A 64 4.74 -19.77 -11.89
N GLN A 65 5.36 -20.95 -11.93
CA GLN A 65 4.69 -22.22 -12.26
C GLN A 65 3.57 -22.52 -11.25
N LEU A 66 3.87 -22.39 -9.96
CA LEU A 66 2.88 -22.58 -8.89
C LEU A 66 1.71 -21.59 -9.02
N LYS A 67 1.97 -20.34 -9.43
CA LYS A 67 0.92 -19.35 -9.66
C LYS A 67 0.10 -19.61 -10.92
N SER A 68 0.68 -20.26 -11.94
CA SER A 68 -0.02 -20.60 -13.18
C SER A 68 -0.89 -21.85 -13.08
N ASP A 69 -0.73 -22.63 -12.02
CA ASP A 69 -1.53 -23.83 -11.77
C ASP A 69 -2.98 -23.42 -11.41
N PRO A 70 -3.98 -23.83 -12.21
CA PRO A 70 -5.39 -23.50 -11.95
C PRO A 70 -5.98 -24.23 -10.74
N ASP A 71 -5.38 -25.36 -10.33
CA ASP A 71 -5.90 -26.19 -9.24
C ASP A 71 -5.49 -25.65 -7.87
N ILE A 72 -4.60 -24.64 -7.83
CA ILE A 72 -4.06 -24.08 -6.60
C ILE A 72 -4.46 -22.62 -6.45
N THR A 73 -5.05 -22.28 -5.31
CA THR A 73 -5.35 -20.91 -4.92
C THR A 73 -4.36 -20.41 -3.87
N ILE A 74 -3.70 -19.28 -4.18
CA ILE A 74 -2.77 -18.61 -3.27
C ILE A 74 -3.38 -17.30 -2.79
N ARG A 75 -3.55 -17.14 -1.47
CA ARG A 75 -4.09 -15.92 -0.85
C ARG A 75 -3.19 -15.44 0.28
N ARG A 76 -3.19 -14.13 0.53
CA ARG A 76 -2.55 -13.57 1.71
C ARG A 76 -3.46 -13.81 2.92
N ALA A 77 -2.87 -14.20 4.06
CA ALA A 77 -3.62 -14.31 5.30
C ALA A 77 -4.06 -12.93 5.79
N ASP A 78 -5.28 -12.83 6.31
CA ASP A 78 -5.86 -11.57 6.80
C ASP A 78 -5.09 -11.02 8.01
N LYS A 79 -4.75 -11.90 8.96
CA LYS A 79 -4.15 -11.52 10.25
C LYS A 79 -2.63 -11.73 10.35
N ALA A 80 -1.98 -12.19 9.28
CA ALA A 80 -0.56 -12.50 9.29
C ALA A 80 0.12 -12.13 7.98
N ALA A 81 1.41 -11.83 8.05
CA ALA A 81 2.26 -11.63 6.87
C ALA A 81 2.67 -12.97 6.23
N THR A 82 1.72 -13.87 6.04
CA THR A 82 1.91 -15.19 5.46
C THR A 82 0.98 -15.40 4.27
N TYR A 83 1.31 -16.40 3.44
CA TYR A 83 0.47 -16.85 2.35
C TYR A 83 -0.13 -18.20 2.69
N VAL A 84 -1.39 -18.38 2.32
CA VAL A 84 -2.12 -19.64 2.39
C VAL A 84 -2.18 -20.19 0.98
N ILE A 85 -1.78 -21.45 0.86
CA ILE A 85 -1.86 -22.23 -0.38
C ILE A 85 -2.88 -23.33 -0.11
N ILE A 86 -3.93 -23.36 -0.91
CA ILE A 86 -5.04 -24.30 -0.77
C ILE A 86 -5.47 -24.79 -2.16
N ASP A 87 -6.04 -25.98 -2.22
CA ASP A 87 -6.68 -26.48 -3.42
C ASP A 87 -7.85 -25.56 -3.82
N ALA A 88 -7.98 -25.28 -5.11
CA ALA A 88 -8.99 -24.37 -5.65
C ALA A 88 -10.41 -24.89 -5.43
N SER A 89 -10.63 -26.20 -5.57
CA SER A 89 -11.93 -26.83 -5.34
C SER A 89 -12.30 -26.80 -3.86
N GLU A 90 -11.35 -27.11 -2.97
CA GLU A 90 -11.55 -27.03 -1.52
C GLU A 90 -11.86 -25.59 -1.08
N TYR A 91 -11.14 -24.62 -1.64
CA TYR A 91 -11.38 -23.20 -1.37
C TYR A 91 -12.79 -22.78 -1.75
N LEU A 92 -13.23 -23.10 -2.97
CA LEU A 92 -14.58 -22.77 -3.44
C LEU A 92 -15.66 -23.43 -2.57
N ASN A 93 -15.50 -24.71 -2.26
CA ASN A 93 -16.45 -25.43 -1.41
C ASN A 93 -16.56 -24.81 -0.01
N LYS A 94 -15.45 -24.40 0.60
CA LYS A 94 -15.46 -23.71 1.91
C LYS A 94 -16.13 -22.34 1.82
N ILE A 95 -15.88 -21.59 0.74
CA ILE A 95 -16.53 -20.29 0.54
C ILE A 95 -18.04 -20.48 0.39
N ASP A 96 -18.47 -21.43 -0.42
CA ASP A 96 -19.89 -21.71 -0.64
C ASP A 96 -20.56 -22.18 0.65
N ASP A 97 -19.93 -23.06 1.43
CA ASP A 97 -20.42 -23.51 2.72
C ASP A 97 -20.59 -22.34 3.71
N ILE A 98 -19.58 -21.47 3.83
CA ILE A 98 -19.65 -20.27 4.68
C ILE A 98 -20.75 -19.31 4.22
N LEU A 99 -20.84 -19.05 2.91
CA LEU A 99 -21.81 -18.11 2.35
C LEU A 99 -23.23 -18.66 2.31
N SER A 100 -23.42 -19.97 2.44
CA SER A 100 -24.73 -20.61 2.54
C SER A 100 -25.44 -20.29 3.87
N ASP A 101 -24.70 -19.86 4.90
CA ASP A 101 -25.25 -19.48 6.19
C ASP A 101 -26.08 -18.20 6.11
N THR A 102 -27.39 -18.36 5.91
CA THR A 102 -28.35 -17.26 5.83
C THR A 102 -28.60 -16.56 7.17
N THR A 103 -28.10 -17.09 8.29
CA THR A 103 -28.19 -16.38 9.58
C THR A 103 -27.19 -15.24 9.66
N LYS A 104 -26.08 -15.34 8.92
CA LYS A 104 -25.00 -14.34 8.88
C LYS A 104 -24.95 -13.56 7.57
N PHE A 105 -25.23 -14.22 6.45
CA PHE A 105 -25.05 -13.64 5.12
C PHE A 105 -26.38 -13.52 4.39
N THR A 106 -26.52 -12.44 3.62
CA THR A 106 -27.68 -12.21 2.76
C THR A 106 -27.20 -11.98 1.33
N LYS A 107 -27.83 -12.63 0.36
CA LYS A 107 -27.50 -12.42 -1.05
C LYS A 107 -27.91 -11.02 -1.48
N ILE A 108 -26.95 -10.28 -2.05
CA ILE A 108 -27.13 -8.91 -2.50
C ILE A 108 -27.21 -8.92 -4.03
N ASN A 109 -28.27 -8.32 -4.60
CA ASN A 109 -28.44 -8.19 -6.06
C ASN A 109 -27.85 -6.90 -6.63
N LYS A 110 -27.65 -5.87 -5.80
CA LYS A 110 -27.12 -4.56 -6.18
C LYS A 110 -26.36 -3.96 -5.00
N ASP A 111 -25.28 -3.23 -5.28
CA ASP A 111 -24.49 -2.57 -4.25
C ASP A 111 -25.39 -1.72 -3.32
N PRO A 112 -25.47 -2.05 -2.01
CA PRO A 112 -26.32 -1.35 -1.06
C PRO A 112 -25.73 0.01 -0.64
N LYS A 113 -24.45 0.28 -0.94
CA LYS A 113 -23.75 1.51 -0.53
C LYS A 113 -24.46 2.76 -1.04
N GLU A 114 -24.91 2.74 -2.29
CA GLU A 114 -25.63 3.88 -2.87
C GLU A 114 -26.95 4.17 -2.15
N ALA A 115 -27.72 3.11 -1.87
CA ALA A 115 -28.98 3.25 -1.14
C ALA A 115 -28.74 3.77 0.29
N LEU A 116 -27.69 3.29 0.96
CA LEU A 116 -27.28 3.76 2.30
C LEU A 116 -26.82 5.22 2.27
N LYS A 117 -25.98 5.60 1.31
CA LYS A 117 -25.48 6.98 1.13
C LYS A 117 -26.63 7.97 0.95
N ILE A 118 -27.63 7.61 0.13
CA ILE A 118 -28.85 8.42 -0.05
C ILE A 118 -29.61 8.55 1.27
N LYS A 119 -29.81 7.46 2.01
CA LYS A 119 -30.51 7.48 3.30
C LYS A 119 -29.81 8.37 4.32
N VAL A 120 -28.48 8.24 4.45
CA VAL A 120 -27.69 9.05 5.39
C VAL A 120 -27.74 10.53 5.01
N ASN A 121 -27.56 10.87 3.72
CA ASN A 121 -27.65 12.25 3.27
C ASN A 121 -29.05 12.86 3.47
N LYS A 122 -30.12 12.07 3.36
CA LYS A 122 -31.48 12.50 3.72
C LYS A 122 -31.60 12.82 5.21
N LEU A 123 -31.05 11.97 6.09
CA LEU A 123 -31.05 12.19 7.54
C LEU A 123 -30.24 13.44 7.93
N ILE A 124 -29.04 13.62 7.35
CA ILE A 124 -28.21 14.81 7.52
C ILE A 124 -28.99 16.06 7.13
N THR A 125 -29.63 16.05 5.97
CA THR A 125 -30.41 17.20 5.49
C THR A 125 -31.56 17.52 6.45
N LYS A 126 -32.32 16.50 6.89
CA LYS A 126 -33.41 16.68 7.87
C LYS A 126 -32.94 17.25 9.20
N ASN A 127 -31.79 16.79 9.70
CA ASN A 127 -31.24 17.27 10.97
C ASN A 127 -30.70 18.71 10.87
N ASN A 128 -30.01 19.03 9.78
CA ASN A 128 -29.51 20.38 9.52
C ASN A 128 -30.65 21.40 9.31
N SER A 129 -31.81 20.95 8.83
CA SER A 129 -33.02 21.79 8.76
C SER A 129 -33.66 22.05 10.13
N ALA A 130 -33.45 21.16 11.11
CA ALA A 130 -34.06 21.25 12.44
C ALA A 130 -33.16 21.94 13.49
N SER A 131 -31.83 21.88 13.32
CA SER A 131 -30.87 22.53 14.22
C SER A 131 -29.80 23.27 13.44
N THR A 132 -29.62 24.55 13.75
CA THR A 132 -28.61 25.42 13.15
C THR A 132 -27.29 25.44 13.93
N ALA A 133 -27.24 24.84 15.13
CA ALA A 133 -26.08 24.90 16.01
C ALA A 133 -24.90 24.05 15.51
N ILE A 134 -25.17 22.90 14.88
CA ILE A 134 -24.15 22.00 14.31
C ILE A 134 -24.67 21.45 12.98
N GLN A 135 -23.98 21.75 11.88
CA GLN A 135 -24.31 21.25 10.56
C GLN A 135 -23.39 20.10 10.15
N PHE A 136 -23.96 18.96 9.81
CA PHE A 136 -23.21 17.82 9.28
C PHE A 136 -22.95 17.99 7.78
N GLY A 137 -21.72 17.70 7.34
CA GLY A 137 -21.37 17.64 5.92
C GLY A 137 -21.99 16.41 5.23
N LYS A 138 -22.40 16.55 3.97
CA LYS A 138 -22.91 15.42 3.19
C LYS A 138 -21.79 14.42 2.90
N LEU A 139 -22.13 13.13 2.92
CA LEU A 139 -21.22 12.08 2.49
C LEU A 139 -20.99 12.17 0.99
N SER A 140 -19.75 12.43 0.59
CA SER A 140 -19.26 12.46 -0.79
C SER A 140 -18.09 11.47 -0.96
N GLY A 141 -17.85 11.03 -2.20
CA GLY A 141 -16.82 10.04 -2.53
C GLY A 141 -17.29 8.58 -2.51
N GLU A 142 -16.39 7.69 -2.95
CA GLU A 142 -16.49 6.24 -2.87
C GLU A 142 -15.47 5.73 -1.85
N TYR A 143 -15.87 4.79 -0.99
CA TYR A 143 -14.94 4.15 -0.06
C TYR A 143 -14.14 3.07 -0.81
N GLY A 144 -12.89 3.38 -1.12
CA GLY A 144 -11.91 2.40 -1.58
C GLY A 144 -11.24 1.74 -0.39
N MET A 145 -11.36 0.41 -0.28
CA MET A 145 -10.48 -0.34 0.61
C MET A 145 -9.07 -0.21 0.03
N GLY A 146 -8.19 0.54 0.71
CA GLY A 146 -6.78 0.65 0.33
C GLY A 146 -6.09 -0.70 0.49
N TYR A 147 -6.14 -1.52 -0.55
CA TYR A 147 -5.39 -2.76 -0.67
C TYR A 147 -4.38 -2.65 -1.82
#